data_AF-A0A926I253-F1
#
_entry.id   AF-A0A926I253-F1
#
_cell.length_a   1.000
_cell.length_b   1.000
_cell.length_c   1.000
_cell.angle_alpha   90.00
_cell.angle_beta   90.00
_cell.angle_gamma   90.00
#
_symmetry.space_group_name_H-M   'P 1'
#
loop_
_entity.id
_entity.type
_entity.pdbx_description
1 polymer ?
#
loop_
_entity_poly.entity_id
_entity_poly.type
_entity_poly.pdbx_seq_one_letter_code
_entity_poly.pdbx_strand_id
1 'polypeptide(L)'
;MKQQIITTVNFPVGSESDSFTAALSSALLPVLGYTADTPYWCSPNNRYCIHCSPCGEDLLAKHQEMLYHCLLTATTIAFGFEYPWDDMEHSLPGFRNGWRWDDDYLEYVMGFAGVTWKRLDRSAEKQDILGAIAEAIDNGLPVLARLGGEFDWQLITGYEGETLLGLDSHMKTLESHGVSYRKEGIFAADSWYETLRDAVILTGRCQRRVTYGEILEKIVMALSYPKHDSVEQSINESLDSVTADNAHDIAFFVAGINGVLIETRWHAAEAFCCRESILNALCTDDELREQLSDLFFTRYIKDHSDETHGIGWKIWERIGVGPDTGYMPNDDSVDRLLKPETREELKHLFHIVFENDRAVLTGIRNLLHSDKAYL
;
A
#
# COMPACT_ATOMS: atom_id res chain seq x y z
N MET A 1 2.11 -31.72 15.67
CA MET A 1 1.30 -30.75 16.46
C MET A 1 0.88 -29.67 15.46
N LYS A 2 -0.40 -29.27 15.47
CA LYS A 2 -0.89 -28.19 14.61
C LYS A 2 -0.87 -26.90 15.43
N GLN A 3 -0.15 -25.89 14.97
CA GLN A 3 -0.16 -24.54 15.55
C GLN A 3 -0.65 -23.57 14.49
N GLN A 4 -1.56 -22.65 14.85
CA GLN A 4 -2.10 -21.66 13.93
C GLN A 4 -2.51 -20.38 14.67
N ILE A 5 -2.05 -19.24 14.17
CA ILE A 5 -2.42 -17.90 14.62
C ILE A 5 -3.78 -17.55 13.96
N ILE A 6 -4.75 -17.15 14.78
CA ILE A 6 -6.12 -16.85 14.33
C ILE A 6 -6.46 -15.35 14.35
N THR A 7 -5.62 -14.52 14.98
CA THR A 7 -5.78 -13.06 15.04
C THR A 7 -5.11 -12.38 13.84
N THR A 8 -5.29 -12.96 12.65
CA THR A 8 -4.83 -12.43 11.36
C THR A 8 -6.02 -12.28 10.44
N VAL A 9 -5.97 -11.30 9.54
CA VAL A 9 -7.01 -11.07 8.56
C VAL A 9 -6.53 -11.57 7.20
N ASN A 10 -7.43 -12.15 6.42
CA ASN A 10 -7.15 -12.49 5.04
C ASN A 10 -7.17 -11.22 4.20
N PHE A 11 -6.26 -11.09 3.25
CA PHE A 11 -6.06 -9.87 2.49
C PHE A 11 -6.23 -10.16 0.98
N PRO A 12 -6.58 -9.17 0.17
CA PRO A 12 -6.96 -7.81 0.54
C PRO A 12 -8.33 -7.72 1.26
N VAL A 13 -8.45 -6.80 2.22
CA VAL A 13 -9.68 -6.37 2.89
C VAL A 13 -10.39 -5.26 2.11
N GLY A 14 -9.63 -4.42 1.43
CA GLY A 14 -10.09 -3.24 0.70
C GLY A 14 -9.34 -3.07 -0.62
N SER A 15 -8.99 -1.83 -0.95
CA SER A 15 -8.19 -1.53 -2.14
C SER A 15 -6.70 -1.68 -1.81
N GLU A 16 -6.22 -2.91 -1.66
CA GLU A 16 -4.77 -3.17 -1.48
C GLU A 16 -4.20 -3.83 -2.73
N SER A 17 -3.43 -3.05 -3.50
CA SER A 17 -2.77 -3.53 -4.71
C SER A 17 -1.37 -4.12 -4.47
N ASP A 18 -0.68 -3.71 -3.40
CA ASP A 18 0.65 -4.22 -3.03
C ASP A 18 0.59 -5.42 -2.06
N SER A 19 0.88 -6.62 -2.56
CA SER A 19 0.75 -7.87 -1.80
C SER A 19 1.69 -7.95 -0.59
N PHE A 20 2.92 -7.43 -0.69
CA PHE A 20 3.87 -7.41 0.43
C PHE A 20 3.32 -6.58 1.59
N THR A 21 2.90 -5.36 1.31
CA THR A 21 2.40 -4.44 2.33
C THR A 21 1.08 -4.94 2.91
N ALA A 22 0.21 -5.56 2.11
CA ALA A 22 -1.04 -6.16 2.58
C ALA A 22 -0.79 -7.34 3.52
N ALA A 23 0.15 -8.22 3.16
CA ALA A 23 0.57 -9.34 3.99
C ALA A 23 1.24 -8.85 5.28
N LEU A 24 2.12 -7.85 5.21
CA LEU A 24 2.79 -7.26 6.38
C LEU A 24 1.77 -6.60 7.33
N SER A 25 0.80 -5.87 6.79
CA SER A 25 -0.29 -5.26 7.59
C SER A 25 -1.05 -6.32 8.38
N SER A 26 -1.36 -7.45 7.74
CA SER A 26 -2.01 -8.59 8.38
C SER A 26 -1.11 -9.28 9.40
N ALA A 27 0.21 -9.38 9.14
CA ALA A 27 1.19 -9.92 10.06
C ALA A 27 1.34 -9.07 11.32
N LEU A 28 1.22 -7.74 11.19
CA LEU A 28 1.39 -6.79 12.29
C LEU A 28 0.22 -6.77 13.26
N LEU A 29 -0.98 -7.23 12.89
CA LEU A 29 -2.13 -7.29 13.80
C LEU A 29 -1.82 -8.03 15.12
N PRO A 30 -1.47 -9.34 15.11
CA PRO A 30 -1.13 -10.05 16.35
C PRO A 30 0.13 -9.48 16.99
N VAL A 31 1.10 -9.07 16.17
CA VAL A 31 2.39 -8.59 16.66
C VAL A 31 2.25 -7.27 17.39
N LEU A 32 1.31 -6.40 17.03
CA LEU A 32 1.04 -5.14 17.74
C LEU A 32 -0.07 -5.27 18.79
N GLY A 33 -0.79 -6.39 18.78
CA GLY A 33 -1.79 -6.73 19.80
C GLY A 33 -3.20 -6.27 19.44
N TYR A 34 -3.47 -6.01 18.17
CA TYR A 34 -4.82 -5.76 17.68
C TYR A 34 -5.65 -7.04 17.75
N THR A 35 -6.88 -6.89 18.22
CA THR A 35 -7.90 -7.93 18.32
C THR A 35 -9.21 -7.40 17.75
N ALA A 36 -10.19 -8.28 17.55
CA ALA A 36 -11.54 -7.88 17.13
C ALA A 36 -12.22 -6.89 18.11
N ASP A 37 -11.79 -6.87 19.38
CA ASP A 37 -12.30 -5.97 20.41
C ASP A 37 -11.53 -4.64 20.51
N THR A 38 -10.45 -4.48 19.72
CA THR A 38 -9.65 -3.25 19.77
C THR A 38 -10.45 -2.10 19.16
N PRO A 39 -10.73 -1.01 19.90
CA PRO A 39 -11.46 0.13 19.37
C PRO A 39 -10.79 0.68 18.10
N TYR A 40 -11.59 1.05 17.11
CA TYR A 40 -11.11 1.65 15.86
C TYR A 40 -11.57 3.11 15.78
N TRP A 41 -10.68 4.03 15.42
CA TRP A 41 -11.04 5.43 15.18
C TRP A 41 -11.58 5.61 13.76
N CYS A 42 -12.84 5.99 13.63
CA CYS A 42 -13.48 6.24 12.35
C CYS A 42 -13.25 7.69 11.91
N SER A 43 -12.31 7.93 10.99
CA SER A 43 -11.98 9.27 10.47
C SER A 43 -13.21 10.00 9.91
N PRO A 44 -14.06 9.39 9.05
CA PRO A 44 -15.23 10.09 8.50
C PRO A 44 -16.25 10.59 9.54
N ASN A 45 -16.35 9.91 10.68
CA ASN A 45 -17.26 10.29 11.77
C ASN A 45 -16.55 11.00 12.94
N ASN A 46 -15.23 11.15 12.86
CA ASN A 46 -14.37 11.76 13.88
C ASN A 46 -14.63 11.24 15.31
N ARG A 47 -14.77 9.90 15.46
CA ARG A 47 -15.04 9.23 16.73
C ARG A 47 -14.63 7.76 16.70
N TYR A 48 -14.53 7.13 17.87
CA TYR A 48 -14.46 5.68 17.94
C TYR A 48 -15.67 5.04 17.28
N CYS A 49 -15.40 4.01 16.48
CA CYS A 49 -16.38 3.27 15.72
C CYS A 49 -17.39 2.63 16.65
N ILE A 50 -18.66 2.75 16.26
CA ILE A 50 -19.81 2.09 16.88
C ILE A 50 -20.44 1.10 15.89
N HIS A 51 -19.64 0.52 15.00
CA HIS A 51 -20.07 -0.25 13.82
C HIS A 51 -20.97 0.58 12.89
N CYS A 52 -20.49 1.78 12.53
CA CYS A 52 -21.18 2.57 11.50
C CYS A 52 -20.99 1.92 10.12
N SER A 53 -21.92 2.19 9.20
CA SER A 53 -21.92 1.59 7.86
C SER A 53 -20.57 1.63 7.12
N PRO A 54 -19.75 2.70 7.18
CA PRO A 54 -18.43 2.72 6.54
C PRO A 54 -17.38 1.81 7.18
N CYS A 55 -17.49 1.55 8.49
CA CYS A 55 -16.54 0.71 9.21
C CYS A 55 -16.89 -0.78 9.15
N GLY A 56 -18.17 -1.11 8.92
CA GLY A 56 -18.64 -2.50 8.89
C GLY A 56 -18.57 -3.19 10.26
N GLU A 57 -18.67 -4.52 10.22
CA GLU A 57 -18.72 -5.36 11.42
C GLU A 57 -17.34 -5.86 11.86
N ASP A 58 -16.39 -6.02 10.92
CA ASP A 58 -15.04 -6.53 11.20
C ASP A 58 -14.04 -5.39 11.45
N LEU A 59 -13.90 -5.01 12.72
CA LEU A 59 -12.95 -3.97 13.12
C LEU A 59 -11.49 -4.39 12.99
N LEU A 60 -11.19 -5.69 13.05
CA LEU A 60 -9.82 -6.16 12.90
C LEU A 60 -9.34 -5.95 11.45
N ALA A 61 -10.25 -6.14 10.50
CA ALA A 61 -10.01 -5.82 9.09
C ALA A 61 -9.78 -4.30 8.88
N LYS A 62 -10.47 -3.43 9.62
CA LYS A 62 -10.23 -1.98 9.58
C LYS A 62 -8.88 -1.56 10.17
N HIS A 63 -8.40 -2.24 11.20
CA HIS A 63 -7.03 -2.04 11.70
C HIS A 63 -5.98 -2.48 10.69
N GLN A 64 -6.23 -3.58 9.97
CA GLN A 64 -5.34 -4.06 8.90
C GLN A 64 -5.24 -3.02 7.78
N GLU A 65 -6.38 -2.50 7.32
CA GLU A 65 -6.45 -1.47 6.28
C GLU A 65 -5.75 -0.17 6.72
N MET A 66 -5.93 0.25 7.99
CA MET A 66 -5.18 1.39 8.55
C MET A 66 -3.67 1.16 8.57
N LEU A 67 -3.21 -0.04 8.96
CA LEU A 67 -1.79 -0.38 8.93
C LEU A 67 -1.25 -0.34 7.50
N TYR A 68 -2.02 -0.81 6.52
CA TYR A 68 -1.67 -0.77 5.11
C TYR A 68 -1.45 0.67 4.63
N HIS A 69 -2.41 1.55 4.90
CA HIS A 69 -2.30 2.98 4.58
C HIS A 69 -1.04 3.62 5.20
N CYS A 70 -0.80 3.34 6.49
CA CYS A 70 0.36 3.86 7.20
C CYS A 70 1.68 3.39 6.62
N LEU A 71 1.79 2.10 6.26
CA LEU A 71 2.99 1.52 5.70
C LEU A 71 3.31 2.11 4.34
N LEU A 72 2.35 2.17 3.41
CA LEU A 72 2.54 2.79 2.10
C LEU A 72 2.92 4.27 2.20
N THR A 73 2.34 4.98 3.16
CA THR A 73 2.63 6.41 3.39
C THR A 73 4.04 6.60 3.93
N ALA A 74 4.42 5.84 4.96
CA ALA A 74 5.75 5.94 5.57
C ALA A 74 6.86 5.54 4.59
N THR A 75 6.62 4.53 3.74
CA THR A 75 7.60 4.11 2.71
C THR A 75 7.57 4.96 1.45
N THR A 76 6.71 5.97 1.39
CA THR A 76 6.48 6.90 0.27
C THR A 76 5.85 6.30 -0.98
N ILE A 77 5.52 5.00 -1.00
CA ILE A 77 4.82 4.35 -2.12
C ILE A 77 3.48 5.04 -2.40
N ALA A 78 2.82 5.56 -1.35
CA ALA A 78 1.57 6.33 -1.47
C ALA A 78 1.71 7.63 -2.29
N PHE A 79 2.93 8.04 -2.66
CA PHE A 79 3.21 9.25 -3.44
C PHE A 79 3.75 8.97 -4.85
N GLY A 80 3.81 7.71 -5.29
CA GLY A 80 4.23 7.33 -6.65
C GLY A 80 3.08 7.34 -7.67
N PHE A 81 3.41 7.12 -8.95
CA PHE A 81 2.43 6.89 -10.03
C PHE A 81 2.41 5.44 -10.53
N GLU A 82 3.25 4.62 -9.92
CA GLU A 82 3.41 3.20 -10.18
C GLU A 82 3.85 2.52 -8.87
N TYR A 83 3.53 1.23 -8.74
CA TYR A 83 4.17 0.42 -7.73
C TYR A 83 5.52 -0.09 -8.27
N PRO A 84 6.57 -0.12 -7.44
CA PRO A 84 7.90 -0.54 -7.87
C PRO A 84 7.96 -2.07 -8.05
N TRP A 85 7.28 -2.61 -9.05
CA TRP A 85 7.14 -4.04 -9.32
C TRP A 85 8.17 -4.59 -10.30
N ASP A 86 9.06 -3.76 -10.81
CA ASP A 86 10.15 -4.17 -11.70
C ASP A 86 11.49 -3.53 -11.30
N ASP A 87 12.55 -3.95 -12.01
CA ASP A 87 13.92 -3.49 -11.79
C ASP A 87 14.22 -2.19 -12.60
N MET A 88 13.19 -1.41 -12.95
CA MET A 88 13.34 -0.14 -13.69
C MET A 88 13.53 1.07 -12.75
N GLU A 89 13.82 2.23 -13.33
CA GLU A 89 13.79 3.49 -12.60
C GLU A 89 12.34 3.94 -12.39
N HIS A 90 11.98 4.25 -11.15
CA HIS A 90 10.62 4.63 -10.75
C HIS A 90 10.47 6.14 -10.51
N SER A 91 9.23 6.61 -10.42
CA SER A 91 8.84 7.98 -10.04
C SER A 91 9.10 8.30 -8.56
N LEU A 92 9.70 7.35 -7.83
CA LEU A 92 10.07 7.47 -6.43
C LEU A 92 11.58 7.24 -6.22
N PRO A 93 12.24 8.02 -5.35
CA PRO A 93 13.65 7.82 -5.05
C PRO A 93 13.87 6.57 -4.21
N GLY A 94 14.93 5.81 -4.50
CA GLY A 94 15.41 4.73 -3.63
C GLY A 94 14.90 3.33 -3.94
N PHE A 95 14.01 3.17 -4.92
CA PHE A 95 13.54 1.85 -5.36
C PHE A 95 14.36 1.36 -6.56
N ARG A 96 15.45 0.63 -6.31
CA ARG A 96 16.34 0.12 -7.39
C ARG A 96 16.11 -1.35 -7.76
N ASN A 97 15.52 -2.13 -6.87
CA ASN A 97 15.38 -3.59 -6.97
C ASN A 97 13.93 -4.06 -6.79
N GLY A 98 12.96 -3.22 -7.21
CA GLY A 98 11.51 -3.48 -7.16
C GLY A 98 10.98 -4.33 -5.99
N TRP A 99 10.06 -5.24 -6.33
CA TRP A 99 9.38 -6.27 -5.50
C TRP A 99 10.28 -7.18 -4.65
N ARG A 100 11.61 -7.08 -4.78
CA ARG A 100 12.55 -7.85 -3.97
C ARG A 100 12.76 -7.24 -2.60
N TRP A 101 12.42 -5.96 -2.41
CA TRP A 101 12.54 -5.23 -1.13
C TRP A 101 13.90 -5.48 -0.48
N ASP A 102 14.88 -4.64 -0.80
CA ASP A 102 16.21 -4.79 -0.22
C ASP A 102 16.20 -4.62 1.31
N ASP A 103 17.30 -5.04 1.94
CA ASP A 103 17.38 -5.05 3.40
C ASP A 103 17.29 -3.64 4.00
N ASP A 104 17.68 -2.59 3.26
CA ASP A 104 17.55 -1.19 3.69
C ASP A 104 16.06 -0.77 3.74
N TYR A 105 15.28 -1.14 2.72
CA TYR A 105 13.83 -0.95 2.72
C TYR A 105 13.16 -1.73 3.85
N LEU A 106 13.49 -3.01 4.02
CA LEU A 106 12.95 -3.85 5.09
C LEU A 106 13.31 -3.30 6.47
N GLU A 107 14.55 -2.86 6.66
CA GLU A 107 15.00 -2.28 7.93
C GLU A 107 14.23 -1.00 8.28
N TYR A 108 13.96 -0.15 7.29
CA TYR A 108 13.16 1.06 7.46
C TYR A 108 11.71 0.73 7.83
N VAL A 109 11.02 -0.11 7.05
CA VAL A 109 9.59 -0.41 7.28
C VAL A 109 9.37 -1.17 8.60
N MET A 110 10.28 -2.08 8.97
CA MET A 110 10.23 -2.78 10.26
C MET A 110 10.57 -1.83 11.42
N GLY A 111 11.51 -0.89 11.21
CA GLY A 111 11.81 0.17 12.15
C GLY A 111 10.63 1.12 12.40
N PHE A 112 9.85 1.44 11.35
CA PHE A 112 8.60 2.19 11.46
C PHE A 112 7.52 1.41 12.21
N ALA A 113 7.33 0.14 11.86
CA ALA A 113 6.36 -0.74 12.53
C ALA A 113 6.71 -1.01 14.00
N GLY A 114 7.99 -0.93 14.38
CA GLY A 114 8.47 -1.22 15.73
C GLY A 114 8.63 -2.71 15.98
N VAL A 115 9.16 -3.42 15.00
CA VAL A 115 9.40 -4.87 15.07
C VAL A 115 10.83 -5.22 14.68
N THR A 116 11.32 -6.32 15.24
CA THR A 116 12.58 -6.94 14.81
C THR A 116 12.29 -8.05 13.82
N TRP A 117 13.24 -8.30 12.92
CA TRP A 117 13.06 -9.23 11.82
C TRP A 117 14.36 -9.95 11.48
N LYS A 118 14.24 -11.04 10.71
CA LYS A 118 15.35 -11.68 10.00
C LYS A 118 14.87 -12.18 8.63
N ARG A 119 15.79 -12.29 7.68
CA ARG A 119 15.52 -12.81 6.34
C ARG A 119 16.14 -14.19 6.17
N LEU A 120 15.42 -15.10 5.54
CA LEU A 120 15.92 -16.41 5.13
C LEU A 120 15.47 -16.69 3.69
N ASP A 121 16.32 -17.35 2.92
CA ASP A 121 16.00 -17.82 1.58
C ASP A 121 16.52 -19.25 1.39
N ARG A 122 16.48 -19.77 0.15
CA ARG A 122 16.94 -21.13 -0.18
C ARG A 122 18.45 -21.36 -0.07
N SER A 123 19.24 -20.35 0.30
CA SER A 123 20.64 -20.57 0.67
C SER A 123 20.78 -21.24 2.05
N ALA A 124 19.74 -21.18 2.90
CA ALA A 124 19.68 -21.89 4.17
C ALA A 124 19.07 -23.30 4.03
N GLU A 125 19.42 -24.21 4.93
CA GLU A 125 18.89 -25.57 4.94
C GLU A 125 17.39 -25.58 5.28
N LYS A 126 16.62 -26.48 4.64
CA LYS A 126 15.16 -26.60 4.84
C LYS A 126 14.75 -26.65 6.31
N GLN A 127 15.49 -27.41 7.12
CA GLN A 127 15.19 -27.58 8.55
C GLN A 127 15.47 -26.33 9.37
N ASP A 128 16.45 -25.52 8.99
CA ASP A 128 16.75 -24.25 9.67
C ASP A 128 15.65 -23.22 9.39
N ILE A 129 15.17 -23.16 8.14
CA ILE A 129 14.05 -22.29 7.76
C ILE A 129 12.77 -22.74 8.47
N LEU A 130 12.45 -24.04 8.43
CA LEU A 130 11.27 -24.58 9.11
C LEU A 130 11.33 -24.33 10.62
N GLY A 131 12.49 -24.55 11.25
CA GLY A 131 12.70 -24.29 12.67
C GLY A 131 12.47 -22.82 13.03
N ALA A 132 13.00 -21.90 12.22
CA ALA A 132 12.80 -20.47 12.40
C ALA A 132 11.32 -20.05 12.23
N ILE A 133 10.61 -20.62 11.25
CA ILE A 133 9.18 -20.38 11.05
C ILE A 133 8.39 -20.92 12.24
N ALA A 134 8.64 -22.17 12.64
CA ALA A 134 7.94 -22.81 13.76
C ALA A 134 8.14 -22.02 15.07
N GLU A 135 9.37 -21.59 15.36
CA GLU A 135 9.67 -20.74 16.51
C GLU A 135 8.89 -19.42 16.47
N ALA A 136 8.81 -18.74 15.32
CA ALA A 136 8.04 -17.51 15.20
C ALA A 136 6.54 -17.76 15.44
N ILE A 137 5.97 -18.79 14.82
CA ILE A 137 4.56 -19.17 14.96
C ILE A 137 4.21 -19.57 16.40
N ASP A 138 5.08 -20.34 17.07
CA ASP A 138 4.90 -20.75 18.47
C ASP A 138 4.91 -19.53 19.41
N ASN A 139 5.63 -18.46 19.05
CA ASN A 139 5.64 -17.18 19.74
C ASN A 139 4.51 -16.22 19.29
N GLY A 140 3.60 -16.67 18.43
CA GLY A 140 2.47 -15.86 17.94
C GLY A 140 2.86 -14.80 16.90
N LEU A 141 3.98 -14.99 16.21
CA LEU A 141 4.52 -14.09 15.19
C LEU A 141 4.34 -14.71 13.78
N PRO A 142 3.43 -14.17 12.94
CA PRO A 142 3.30 -14.63 11.56
C PRO A 142 4.57 -14.40 10.74
N VAL A 143 4.72 -15.16 9.65
CA VAL A 143 5.88 -15.05 8.74
C VAL A 143 5.40 -14.64 7.35
N LEU A 144 6.08 -13.65 6.79
CA LEU A 144 5.91 -13.25 5.39
C LEU A 144 6.78 -14.17 4.54
N ALA A 145 6.20 -14.78 3.51
CA ALA A 145 6.96 -15.61 2.60
C ALA A 145 6.53 -15.35 1.16
N ARG A 146 7.50 -15.40 0.26
CA ARG A 146 7.25 -15.43 -1.18
C ARG A 146 7.36 -16.87 -1.63
N LEU A 147 6.21 -17.53 -1.74
CA LEU A 147 6.07 -18.93 -2.16
C LEU A 147 5.58 -18.96 -3.60
N GLY A 148 6.34 -19.57 -4.50
CA GLY A 148 5.97 -19.61 -5.92
C GLY A 148 5.86 -18.21 -6.52
N GLY A 149 5.28 -18.13 -7.72
CA GLY A 149 4.98 -16.86 -8.40
C GLY A 149 6.21 -15.98 -8.65
N GLU A 150 5.99 -14.77 -9.13
CA GLU A 150 7.03 -13.75 -9.23
C GLU A 150 6.83 -12.64 -8.19
N PHE A 151 5.60 -12.17 -7.99
CA PHE A 151 5.33 -10.93 -7.26
C PHE A 151 4.60 -11.11 -5.92
N ASP A 152 3.92 -12.23 -5.71
CA ASP A 152 2.97 -12.39 -4.60
C ASP A 152 3.62 -12.81 -3.29
N TRP A 153 3.31 -12.06 -2.23
CA TRP A 153 3.66 -12.41 -0.85
C TRP A 153 2.48 -13.06 -0.14
N GLN A 154 2.78 -14.13 0.60
CA GLN A 154 1.83 -14.86 1.43
C GLN A 154 2.18 -14.72 2.91
N LEU A 155 1.16 -14.95 3.75
CA LEU A 155 1.30 -14.92 5.20
C LEU A 155 1.21 -16.33 5.76
N ILE A 156 2.33 -16.87 6.24
CA ILE A 156 2.34 -18.12 6.99
C ILE A 156 1.84 -17.82 8.40
N THR A 157 0.78 -18.51 8.79
CA THR A 157 0.13 -18.36 10.10
C THR A 157 0.18 -19.64 10.92
N GLY A 158 0.68 -20.74 10.36
CA GLY A 158 0.74 -22.01 11.06
C GLY A 158 1.61 -23.07 10.39
N TYR A 159 1.74 -24.21 11.05
CA TYR A 159 2.38 -25.40 10.50
C TYR A 159 1.74 -26.69 11.05
N GLU A 160 1.88 -27.78 10.30
CA GLU A 160 1.43 -29.13 10.65
C GLU A 160 2.49 -30.15 10.22
N GLY A 161 3.41 -30.49 11.13
CA GLY A 161 4.61 -31.26 10.74
C GLY A 161 5.53 -30.40 9.88
N GLU A 162 5.84 -30.83 8.66
CA GLU A 162 6.61 -30.03 7.69
C GLU A 162 5.73 -29.16 6.78
N THR A 163 4.41 -29.28 6.86
CA THR A 163 3.45 -28.53 6.04
C THR A 163 3.28 -27.12 6.59
N LEU A 164 3.40 -26.10 5.74
CA LEU A 164 3.08 -24.72 6.11
C LEU A 164 1.61 -24.40 5.85
N LEU A 165 1.00 -23.65 6.75
CA LEU A 165 -0.38 -23.19 6.67
C LEU A 165 -0.40 -21.66 6.64
N GLY A 166 -1.25 -21.06 5.80
CA GLY A 166 -1.26 -19.61 5.71
C GLY A 166 -2.41 -19.00 4.90
N LEU A 167 -2.29 -17.70 4.69
CA LEU A 167 -3.21 -16.85 3.93
C LEU A 167 -2.52 -16.34 2.66
N ASP A 168 -3.33 -16.15 1.63
CA ASP A 168 -2.95 -15.73 0.29
C ASP A 168 -3.92 -14.63 -0.16
N SER A 169 -3.57 -13.85 -1.19
CA SER A 169 -4.21 -12.58 -1.58
C SER A 169 -5.65 -12.68 -2.13
N HIS A 170 -6.46 -13.65 -1.68
CA HIS A 170 -7.75 -14.09 -2.25
C HIS A 170 -7.70 -14.58 -3.71
N MET A 171 -6.60 -14.34 -4.42
CA MET A 171 -6.40 -14.67 -5.84
C MET A 171 -5.95 -16.12 -6.08
N LYS A 172 -5.77 -16.91 -5.01
CA LYS A 172 -5.24 -18.29 -5.07
C LYS A 172 -3.94 -18.38 -5.90
N THR A 173 -3.00 -17.47 -5.64
CA THR A 173 -1.74 -17.33 -6.38
C THR A 173 -0.89 -18.60 -6.37
N LEU A 174 -1.12 -19.48 -5.38
CA LEU A 174 -0.42 -20.76 -5.22
C LEU A 174 -1.11 -21.96 -5.88
N GLU A 175 -2.26 -21.80 -6.54
CA GLU A 175 -3.03 -22.93 -7.10
C GLU A 175 -2.22 -23.73 -8.14
N SER A 176 -1.37 -23.06 -8.91
CA SER A 176 -0.45 -23.69 -9.88
C SER A 176 0.85 -24.23 -9.26
N HIS A 177 1.06 -24.05 -7.96
CA HIS A 177 2.30 -24.36 -7.24
C HIS A 177 2.16 -25.58 -6.31
N GLY A 178 1.18 -26.45 -6.54
CA GLY A 178 1.02 -27.71 -5.80
C GLY A 178 0.54 -27.52 -4.37
N VAL A 179 -0.16 -26.42 -4.09
CA VAL A 179 -0.72 -26.08 -2.78
C VAL A 179 -2.20 -26.43 -2.74
N SER A 180 -2.67 -26.94 -1.59
CA SER A 180 -4.09 -27.22 -1.39
C SER A 180 -4.75 -26.11 -0.59
N TYR A 181 -5.97 -25.70 -0.99
CA TYR A 181 -6.75 -24.73 -0.23
C TYR A 181 -7.81 -25.45 0.61
N ARG A 182 -7.81 -25.18 1.91
CA ARG A 182 -8.78 -25.71 2.87
C ARG A 182 -10.02 -24.81 2.89
N LYS A 183 -11.09 -25.29 3.55
CA LYS A 183 -12.27 -24.45 3.86
C LYS A 183 -11.77 -23.20 4.61
N GLU A 184 -12.34 -22.03 4.29
CA GLU A 184 -11.94 -20.70 4.79
C GLU A 184 -10.74 -20.04 4.07
N GLY A 185 -10.26 -20.63 2.97
CA GLY A 185 -9.24 -19.99 2.12
C GLY A 185 -7.81 -20.12 2.61
N ILE A 186 -7.59 -20.88 3.69
CA ILE A 186 -6.27 -21.20 4.23
C ILE A 186 -5.56 -22.16 3.28
N PHE A 187 -4.37 -21.80 2.83
CA PHE A 187 -3.53 -22.68 2.03
C PHE A 187 -2.76 -23.66 2.91
N ALA A 188 -2.44 -24.84 2.37
CA ALA A 188 -1.56 -25.84 2.97
C ALA A 188 -0.52 -26.28 1.93
N ALA A 189 0.74 -25.97 2.19
CA ALA A 189 1.86 -26.17 1.29
C ALA A 189 2.84 -27.22 1.84
N ASP A 190 2.81 -28.43 1.27
CA ASP A 190 3.70 -29.53 1.65
C ASP A 190 5.10 -29.41 1.01
N SER A 191 5.15 -28.87 -0.21
CA SER A 191 6.36 -28.71 -1.03
C SER A 191 6.90 -27.28 -1.02
N TRP A 192 6.58 -26.50 0.02
CA TRP A 192 6.87 -25.06 0.12
C TRP A 192 8.34 -24.72 -0.12
N TYR A 193 9.27 -25.59 0.30
CA TYR A 193 10.71 -25.33 0.19
C TYR A 193 11.18 -25.22 -1.27
N GLU A 194 10.59 -25.98 -2.18
CA GLU A 194 10.96 -25.92 -3.61
C GLU A 194 10.48 -24.63 -4.29
N THR A 195 9.42 -24.03 -3.74
CA THR A 195 8.81 -22.81 -4.24
C THR A 195 9.25 -21.57 -3.46
N LEU A 196 9.96 -21.73 -2.35
CA LEU A 196 10.40 -20.61 -1.52
C LEU A 196 11.39 -19.75 -2.30
N ARG A 197 11.08 -18.46 -2.41
CA ARG A 197 12.02 -17.46 -2.95
C ARG A 197 12.61 -16.58 -1.87
N ASP A 198 11.85 -16.32 -0.81
CA ASP A 198 12.21 -15.40 0.26
C ASP A 198 11.29 -15.58 1.47
N ALA A 199 11.80 -15.35 2.67
CA ALA A 199 11.04 -15.36 3.91
C ALA A 199 11.52 -14.24 4.83
N VAL A 200 10.59 -13.39 5.24
CA VAL A 200 10.81 -12.32 6.22
C VAL A 200 10.09 -12.72 7.51
N ILE A 201 10.89 -13.06 8.52
CA ILE A 201 10.43 -13.61 9.80
C ILE A 201 10.46 -12.51 10.84
N LEU A 202 9.30 -12.18 11.41
CA LEU A 202 9.20 -11.30 12.56
C LEU A 202 9.73 -12.03 13.80
N THR A 203 10.58 -11.37 14.58
CA THR A 203 11.26 -11.96 15.74
C THR A 203 10.87 -11.33 17.07
N GLY A 204 10.09 -10.24 17.05
CA GLY A 204 9.59 -9.59 18.25
C GLY A 204 9.23 -8.13 18.05
N ARG A 205 8.82 -7.47 19.13
CA ARG A 205 8.59 -6.02 19.18
C ARG A 205 9.88 -5.30 19.60
N CYS A 206 10.07 -4.10 19.09
CA CYS A 206 11.07 -3.14 19.56
C CYS A 206 10.48 -1.74 19.63
N GLN A 207 11.27 -0.79 20.16
CA GLN A 207 10.92 0.62 20.03
C GLN A 207 10.99 1.03 18.57
N ARG A 208 10.00 1.81 18.10
CA ARG A 208 10.04 2.38 16.75
C ARG A 208 11.30 3.23 16.57
N ARG A 209 11.97 3.01 15.46
CA ARG A 209 13.26 3.65 15.12
C ARG A 209 13.11 4.81 14.14
N VAL A 210 11.94 4.92 13.51
CA VAL A 210 11.60 6.00 12.58
C VAL A 210 10.79 7.05 13.31
N THR A 211 11.20 8.30 13.17
CA THR A 211 10.54 9.48 13.73
C THR A 211 9.53 10.07 12.76
N TYR A 212 8.62 10.91 13.28
CA TYR A 212 7.65 11.62 12.46
C TYR A 212 8.32 12.58 11.46
N GLY A 213 9.36 13.31 11.91
CA GLY A 213 10.15 14.21 11.06
C GLY A 213 10.83 13.48 9.89
N GLU A 214 11.44 12.31 10.12
CA GLU A 214 12.05 11.50 9.05
C GLU A 214 11.02 11.04 8.00
N ILE A 215 9.78 10.73 8.41
CA ILE A 215 8.70 10.40 7.47
C ILE A 215 8.35 11.62 6.62
N LEU A 216 8.16 12.79 7.24
CA LEU A 216 7.85 14.03 6.52
C LEU A 216 8.98 14.42 5.55
N GLU A 217 10.24 14.30 5.96
CA GLU A 217 11.40 14.54 5.10
C GLU A 217 11.43 13.57 3.91
N LYS A 218 11.12 12.29 4.12
CA LYS A 218 10.99 11.31 3.03
C LYS A 218 9.85 11.65 2.06
N ILE A 219 8.69 12.07 2.56
CA ILE A 219 7.58 12.52 1.71
C ILE A 219 8.01 13.74 0.88
N VAL A 220 8.73 14.70 1.48
CA VAL A 220 9.30 15.84 0.75
C VAL A 220 10.27 15.37 -0.34
N MET A 221 11.13 14.38 -0.07
CA MET A 221 12.03 13.82 -1.07
C MET A 221 11.27 13.15 -2.23
N ALA A 222 10.21 12.40 -1.94
CA ALA A 222 9.38 11.75 -2.95
C ALA A 222 8.67 12.78 -3.85
N LEU A 223 7.92 13.71 -3.25
CA LEU A 223 7.14 14.72 -3.97
C LEU A 223 7.99 15.76 -4.71
N SER A 224 9.27 15.91 -4.35
CA SER A 224 10.20 16.80 -5.07
C SER A 224 11.17 16.06 -6.00
N TYR A 225 10.96 14.76 -6.19
CA TYR A 225 11.82 13.97 -7.05
C TYR A 225 11.61 14.34 -8.53
N PRO A 226 12.66 14.62 -9.32
CA PRO A 226 12.47 15.09 -10.70
C PRO A 226 11.67 14.15 -11.61
N LYS A 227 11.66 12.84 -11.31
CA LYS A 227 10.85 11.89 -12.07
C LYS A 227 9.36 12.06 -11.82
N HIS A 228 8.96 12.55 -10.64
CA HIS A 228 7.57 12.91 -10.32
C HIS A 228 7.04 13.92 -11.34
N ASP A 229 7.75 15.03 -11.57
CA ASP A 229 7.37 16.04 -12.57
C ASP A 229 7.44 15.50 -14.01
N SER A 230 8.36 14.57 -14.29
CA SER A 230 8.48 13.96 -15.62
C SER A 230 7.26 13.11 -16.01
N VAL A 231 6.49 12.61 -15.03
CA VAL A 231 5.24 11.89 -15.29
C VAL A 231 4.18 12.85 -15.86
N GLU A 232 4.03 14.06 -15.30
CA GLU A 232 3.10 15.08 -15.82
C GLU A 232 3.41 15.41 -17.28
N GLN A 233 4.70 15.61 -17.59
CA GLN A 233 5.15 15.85 -18.96
C GLN A 233 4.84 14.66 -19.88
N SER A 234 5.12 13.44 -19.43
CA SER A 234 4.88 12.23 -20.22
C SER A 234 3.40 12.03 -20.54
N ILE A 235 2.51 12.36 -19.59
CA ILE A 235 1.05 12.35 -19.79
C ILE A 235 0.65 13.37 -20.86
N ASN A 236 1.12 14.60 -20.75
CA ASN A 236 0.81 15.65 -21.72
C ASN A 236 1.27 15.29 -23.13
N GLU A 237 2.52 14.81 -23.27
CA GLU A 237 3.08 14.38 -24.55
C GLU A 237 2.33 13.19 -25.14
N SER A 238 1.95 12.21 -24.32
CA SER A 238 1.15 11.07 -24.75
C SER A 238 -0.20 11.52 -25.29
N LEU A 239 -0.90 12.39 -24.57
CA LEU A 239 -2.19 12.94 -24.99
C LEU A 239 -2.06 13.75 -26.29
N ASP A 240 -1.01 14.56 -26.45
CA ASP A 240 -0.75 15.30 -27.69
C ASP A 240 -0.48 14.39 -28.90
N SER A 241 0.06 13.20 -28.66
CA SER A 241 0.43 12.23 -29.70
C SER A 241 -0.71 11.30 -30.13
N VAL A 242 -1.92 11.44 -29.58
CA VAL A 242 -3.05 10.54 -29.87
C VAL A 242 -3.44 10.57 -31.35
N THR A 243 -3.52 9.38 -31.92
CA THR A 243 -3.96 9.04 -33.28
C THR A 243 -4.88 7.82 -33.23
N ALA A 244 -5.52 7.47 -34.34
CA ALA A 244 -6.34 6.26 -34.43
C ALA A 244 -5.55 4.97 -34.16
N ASP A 245 -4.25 4.95 -34.47
CA ASP A 245 -3.42 3.75 -34.37
C ASP A 245 -2.91 3.49 -32.94
N ASN A 246 -2.79 4.53 -32.10
CA ASN A 246 -2.22 4.43 -30.75
C ASN A 246 -3.18 4.83 -29.61
N ALA A 247 -4.41 5.27 -29.92
CA ALA A 247 -5.37 5.73 -28.91
C ALA A 247 -5.69 4.66 -27.86
N HIS A 248 -5.74 3.38 -28.27
CA HIS A 248 -5.98 2.27 -27.34
C HIS A 248 -4.87 2.16 -26.29
N ASP A 249 -3.61 2.16 -26.72
CA ASP A 249 -2.46 2.06 -25.81
C ASP A 249 -2.36 3.27 -24.89
N ILE A 250 -2.68 4.47 -25.40
CA ILE A 250 -2.72 5.69 -24.58
C ILE A 250 -3.86 5.63 -23.56
N ALA A 251 -5.02 5.03 -23.89
CA ALA A 251 -6.10 4.82 -22.94
C ALA A 251 -5.66 3.92 -21.78
N PHE A 252 -4.95 2.82 -22.07
CA PHE A 252 -4.38 1.94 -21.07
C PHE A 252 -3.34 2.63 -20.21
N PHE A 253 -2.46 3.42 -20.82
CA PHE A 253 -1.48 4.22 -20.09
C PHE A 253 -2.14 5.22 -19.11
N VAL A 254 -3.11 6.00 -19.58
CA VAL A 254 -3.85 6.96 -18.74
C VAL A 254 -4.65 6.26 -17.65
N ALA A 255 -5.36 5.18 -17.98
CA ALA A 255 -6.14 4.42 -17.00
C ALA A 255 -5.25 3.79 -15.92
N GLY A 256 -4.08 3.25 -16.30
CA GLY A 256 -3.12 2.65 -15.40
C GLY A 256 -2.53 3.65 -14.42
N ILE A 257 -2.02 4.80 -14.90
CA ILE A 257 -1.52 5.88 -14.05
C ILE A 257 -2.62 6.35 -13.09
N ASN A 258 -3.81 6.61 -13.62
CA ASN A 258 -4.92 7.11 -12.81
C ASN A 258 -5.35 6.11 -11.73
N GLY A 259 -5.34 4.81 -12.04
CA GLY A 259 -5.66 3.74 -11.10
C GLY A 259 -4.71 3.70 -9.90
N VAL A 260 -3.40 3.85 -10.13
CA VAL A 260 -2.43 3.91 -9.02
C VAL A 260 -2.58 5.21 -8.24
N LEU A 261 -2.68 6.35 -8.93
CA LEU A 261 -2.79 7.66 -8.30
C LEU A 261 -4.01 7.79 -7.37
N ILE A 262 -5.20 7.44 -7.87
CA ILE A 262 -6.47 7.65 -7.16
C ILE A 262 -6.52 6.85 -5.85
N GLU A 263 -5.87 5.68 -5.83
CA GLU A 263 -5.73 4.78 -4.68
C GLU A 263 -4.63 5.27 -3.72
N THR A 264 -3.42 5.50 -4.24
CA THR A 264 -2.25 5.83 -3.41
C THR A 264 -2.40 7.13 -2.64
N ARG A 265 -2.98 8.19 -3.24
CA ARG A 265 -3.24 9.45 -2.52
C ARG A 265 -4.35 9.34 -1.49
N TRP A 266 -5.34 8.48 -1.72
CA TRP A 266 -6.35 8.16 -0.72
C TRP A 266 -5.71 7.49 0.51
N HIS A 267 -4.81 6.52 0.30
CA HIS A 267 -4.05 5.90 1.39
C HIS A 267 -3.23 6.92 2.21
N ALA A 268 -2.54 7.84 1.54
CA ALA A 268 -1.82 8.91 2.20
C ALA A 268 -2.74 9.73 3.11
N ALA A 269 -3.89 10.14 2.59
CA ALA A 269 -4.85 10.91 3.38
C ALA A 269 -5.41 10.13 4.56
N GLU A 270 -5.81 8.87 4.38
CA GLU A 270 -6.32 8.03 5.48
C GLU A 270 -5.28 7.85 6.60
N ALA A 271 -4.00 7.70 6.25
CA ALA A 271 -2.93 7.56 7.23
C ALA A 271 -2.79 8.80 8.14
N PHE A 272 -2.93 10.01 7.58
CA PHE A 272 -2.86 11.28 8.32
C PHE A 272 -4.19 11.67 9.00
N CYS A 273 -5.35 11.28 8.44
CA CYS A 273 -6.67 11.63 8.99
C CYS A 273 -7.09 10.73 10.16
N CYS A 274 -6.58 9.49 10.22
CA CYS A 274 -6.89 8.59 11.32
C CYS A 274 -6.07 8.96 12.57
N ARG A 275 -6.72 9.57 13.56
CA ARG A 275 -6.07 10.10 14.78
C ARG A 275 -5.24 9.07 15.55
N GLU A 276 -5.68 7.81 15.55
CA GLU A 276 -5.01 6.72 16.26
C GLU A 276 -4.16 5.82 15.36
N SER A 277 -3.86 6.29 14.15
CA SER A 277 -2.99 5.55 13.25
C SER A 277 -1.59 5.40 13.84
N ILE A 278 -0.89 4.33 13.46
CA ILE A 278 0.48 4.11 13.94
C ILE A 278 1.44 5.23 13.49
N LEU A 279 1.12 5.91 12.37
CA LEU A 279 1.83 7.08 11.87
C LEU A 279 1.59 8.29 12.79
N ASN A 280 0.33 8.60 13.10
CA ASN A 280 -0.02 9.74 13.96
C ASN A 280 0.43 9.55 15.41
N ALA A 281 0.55 8.31 15.86
CA ALA A 281 1.10 7.99 17.18
C ALA A 281 2.60 8.36 17.34
N LEU A 282 3.31 8.66 16.25
CA LEU A 282 4.70 9.16 16.30
C LEU A 282 4.78 10.67 16.56
N CYS A 283 3.70 11.42 16.33
CA CYS A 283 3.67 12.87 16.50
C CYS A 283 3.10 13.23 17.88
N THR A 284 3.85 13.99 18.67
CA THR A 284 3.40 14.46 20.00
C THR A 284 2.76 15.85 19.96
N ASP A 285 2.92 16.58 18.85
CA ASP A 285 2.33 17.89 18.62
C ASP A 285 0.94 17.76 17.95
N ASP A 286 -0.11 17.94 18.75
CA ASP A 286 -1.50 17.87 18.30
C ASP A 286 -1.84 18.94 17.24
N GLU A 287 -1.23 20.13 17.30
CA GLU A 287 -1.46 21.22 16.33
C GLU A 287 -0.84 20.88 14.98
N LEU A 288 0.40 20.36 15.00
CA LEU A 288 1.07 19.88 13.78
C LEU A 288 0.27 18.74 13.14
N ARG A 289 -0.23 17.80 13.94
CA ARG A 289 -1.07 16.69 13.45
C ARG A 289 -2.36 17.20 12.81
N GLU A 290 -3.04 18.15 13.42
CA GLU A 290 -4.27 18.75 12.88
C GLU A 290 -3.99 19.48 11.56
N GLN A 291 -2.91 20.26 11.49
CA GLN A 291 -2.50 20.96 10.26
C GLN A 291 -2.16 20.01 9.11
N LEU A 292 -1.47 18.91 9.39
CA LEU A 292 -1.16 17.88 8.39
C LEU A 292 -2.43 17.12 7.98
N SER A 293 -3.26 16.72 8.93
CA SER A 293 -4.54 16.07 8.64
C SER A 293 -5.39 16.94 7.70
N ASP A 294 -5.56 18.22 8.00
CA ASP A 294 -6.33 19.16 7.18
C ASP A 294 -5.73 19.35 5.78
N LEU A 295 -4.39 19.42 5.69
CA LEU A 295 -3.67 19.55 4.42
C LEU A 295 -3.93 18.33 3.52
N PHE A 296 -3.69 17.13 4.04
CA PHE A 296 -3.87 15.88 3.29
C PHE A 296 -5.33 15.63 2.95
N PHE A 297 -6.24 15.84 3.91
CA PHE A 297 -7.68 15.72 3.70
C PHE A 297 -8.13 16.62 2.55
N THR A 298 -7.81 17.92 2.63
CA THR A 298 -8.25 18.91 1.64
C THR A 298 -7.68 18.63 0.25
N ARG A 299 -6.43 18.16 0.16
CA ARG A 299 -5.77 17.97 -1.15
C ARG A 299 -6.10 16.65 -1.80
N TYR A 300 -6.40 15.61 -1.03
CA TYR A 300 -6.52 14.28 -1.59
C TYR A 300 -7.91 13.66 -1.52
N ILE A 301 -8.74 13.93 -0.50
CA ILE A 301 -9.98 13.16 -0.28
C ILE A 301 -11.20 13.98 0.12
N LYS A 302 -11.10 15.30 0.22
CA LYS A 302 -12.23 16.15 0.57
C LYS A 302 -13.19 16.27 -0.60
N ASP A 303 -14.31 15.55 -0.54
CA ASP A 303 -15.33 15.52 -1.58
C ASP A 303 -15.65 16.91 -2.16
N HIS A 304 -15.67 16.98 -3.50
CA HIS A 304 -16.11 18.14 -4.27
C HIS A 304 -15.25 19.39 -4.08
N SER A 305 -13.94 19.23 -3.89
CA SER A 305 -13.00 20.34 -3.69
C SER A 305 -11.76 20.31 -4.60
N ASP A 306 -11.89 19.64 -5.75
CA ASP A 306 -10.78 19.40 -6.69
C ASP A 306 -9.61 18.64 -6.05
N GLU A 307 -9.95 17.79 -5.09
CA GLU A 307 -9.12 16.81 -4.43
C GLU A 307 -8.72 15.68 -5.38
N THR A 308 -7.51 15.14 -5.22
CA THR A 308 -6.97 14.12 -6.13
C THR A 308 -7.87 12.90 -6.31
N HIS A 309 -8.51 12.39 -5.25
CA HIS A 309 -9.38 11.22 -5.34
C HIS A 309 -10.61 11.50 -6.24
N GLY A 310 -11.31 12.62 -6.02
CA GLY A 310 -12.45 13.04 -6.85
C GLY A 310 -12.04 13.36 -8.29
N ILE A 311 -10.88 13.99 -8.49
CA ILE A 311 -10.33 14.24 -9.84
C ILE A 311 -10.01 12.92 -10.56
N GLY A 312 -9.49 11.92 -9.86
CA GLY A 312 -9.24 10.60 -10.44
C GLY A 312 -10.50 9.94 -11.00
N TRP A 313 -11.64 10.07 -10.31
CA TRP A 313 -12.93 9.61 -10.82
C TRP A 313 -13.35 10.34 -12.10
N LYS A 314 -13.15 11.66 -12.15
CA LYS A 314 -13.43 12.47 -13.36
C LYS A 314 -12.54 12.04 -14.54
N ILE A 315 -11.26 11.70 -14.29
CA ILE A 315 -10.33 11.23 -15.33
C ILE A 315 -10.84 9.92 -15.95
N TRP A 316 -11.21 8.94 -15.13
CA TRP A 316 -11.78 7.67 -15.63
C TRP A 316 -13.08 7.89 -16.39
N GLU A 317 -14.01 8.70 -15.88
CA GLU A 317 -15.24 9.04 -16.58
C GLU A 317 -14.95 9.68 -17.95
N ARG A 318 -13.93 10.53 -18.02
CA ARG A 318 -13.56 11.24 -19.25
C ARG A 318 -13.08 10.31 -20.36
N ILE A 319 -12.49 9.16 -20.01
CA ILE A 319 -12.12 8.10 -20.95
C ILE A 319 -13.12 6.92 -20.98
N GLY A 320 -14.30 7.06 -20.38
CA GLY A 320 -15.34 6.01 -20.42
C GLY A 320 -14.99 4.75 -19.62
N VAL A 321 -14.17 4.88 -18.59
CA VAL A 321 -13.77 3.80 -17.68
C VAL A 321 -14.56 3.90 -16.37
N GLY A 322 -14.99 2.76 -15.82
CA GLY A 322 -15.69 2.71 -14.53
C GLY A 322 -16.07 1.29 -14.10
N PRO A 323 -16.92 1.15 -13.06
CA PRO A 323 -17.32 -0.15 -12.54
C PRO A 323 -17.93 -1.07 -13.62
N ASP A 324 -18.74 -0.51 -14.52
CA ASP A 324 -19.40 -1.26 -15.60
C ASP A 324 -18.41 -1.79 -16.65
N THR A 325 -17.20 -1.23 -16.71
CA THR A 325 -16.13 -1.68 -17.61
C THR A 325 -15.08 -2.53 -16.90
N GLY A 326 -15.29 -2.83 -15.61
CA GLY A 326 -14.27 -3.47 -14.77
C GLY A 326 -13.00 -2.63 -14.65
N TYR A 327 -13.13 -1.30 -14.74
CA TYR A 327 -12.02 -0.35 -14.70
C TYR A 327 -11.01 -0.50 -15.85
N MET A 328 -11.41 -1.13 -16.96
CA MET A 328 -10.56 -1.30 -18.14
C MET A 328 -11.00 -0.38 -19.28
N PRO A 329 -10.07 0.15 -20.09
CA PRO A 329 -10.38 0.83 -21.34
C PRO A 329 -11.13 -0.07 -22.33
N ASN A 330 -11.94 0.54 -23.18
CA ASN A 330 -12.73 -0.13 -24.22
C ASN A 330 -12.80 0.73 -25.51
N ASP A 331 -13.61 0.33 -26.48
CA ASP A 331 -13.76 1.07 -27.75
C ASP A 331 -14.26 2.52 -27.56
N ASP A 332 -15.11 2.79 -26.55
CA ASP A 332 -15.56 4.15 -26.22
C ASP A 332 -14.39 5.00 -25.69
N SER A 333 -13.42 4.40 -24.99
CA SER A 333 -12.19 5.10 -24.58
C SER A 333 -11.40 5.62 -25.78
N VAL A 334 -11.28 4.82 -26.84
CA VAL A 334 -10.61 5.20 -28.08
C VAL A 334 -11.34 6.37 -28.75
N ASP A 335 -12.66 6.24 -28.94
CA ASP A 335 -13.48 7.27 -29.57
C ASP A 335 -13.46 8.60 -28.79
N ARG A 336 -13.36 8.54 -27.46
CA ARG A 336 -13.23 9.72 -26.60
C ARG A 336 -11.86 10.37 -26.76
N LEU A 337 -10.77 9.60 -26.73
CA LEU A 337 -9.42 10.16 -26.84
C LEU A 337 -9.12 10.81 -28.19
N LEU A 338 -9.77 10.36 -29.27
CA LEU A 338 -9.63 11.01 -30.59
C LEU A 338 -10.21 12.43 -30.63
N LYS A 339 -11.03 12.81 -29.65
CA LYS A 339 -11.61 14.15 -29.53
C LYS A 339 -10.64 15.11 -28.84
N PRO A 340 -10.24 16.22 -29.48
CA PRO A 340 -9.33 17.20 -28.87
C PRO A 340 -9.81 17.72 -27.50
N GLU A 341 -11.11 17.95 -27.34
CA GLU A 341 -11.71 18.43 -26.10
C GLU A 341 -11.60 17.44 -24.93
N THR A 342 -11.57 16.14 -25.21
CA THR A 342 -11.33 15.12 -24.18
C THR A 342 -9.89 15.23 -23.70
N ARG A 343 -8.93 15.35 -24.63
CA ARG A 343 -7.50 15.39 -24.33
C ARG A 343 -7.12 16.64 -23.54
N GLU A 344 -7.64 17.80 -23.94
CA GLU A 344 -7.37 19.05 -23.22
C GLU A 344 -7.94 19.02 -21.80
N GLU A 345 -9.12 18.44 -21.60
CA GLU A 345 -9.67 18.26 -20.25
C GLU A 345 -8.84 17.27 -19.42
N LEU A 346 -8.38 16.16 -20.00
CA LEU A 346 -7.52 15.21 -19.29
C LEU A 346 -6.24 15.89 -18.81
N LYS A 347 -5.59 16.70 -19.66
CA LYS A 347 -4.41 17.49 -19.26
C LYS A 347 -4.73 18.44 -18.10
N HIS A 348 -5.87 19.12 -18.16
CA HIS A 348 -6.32 20.00 -17.08
C HIS A 348 -6.54 19.24 -15.76
N LEU A 349 -7.22 18.09 -15.80
CA LEU A 349 -7.48 17.26 -14.63
C LEU A 349 -6.18 16.72 -14.01
N PHE A 350 -5.25 16.20 -14.83
CA PHE A 350 -3.94 15.79 -14.32
C PHE A 350 -3.17 16.97 -13.74
N HIS A 351 -3.21 18.15 -14.36
CA HIS A 351 -2.56 19.32 -13.81
C HIS A 351 -3.05 19.65 -12.38
N ILE A 352 -4.36 19.53 -12.10
CA ILE A 352 -4.91 19.70 -10.75
C ILE A 352 -4.29 18.70 -9.76
N VAL A 353 -4.14 17.43 -10.17
CA VAL A 353 -3.50 16.39 -9.35
C VAL A 353 -2.06 16.78 -8.96
N PHE A 354 -1.26 17.22 -9.93
CA PHE A 354 0.12 17.64 -9.68
C PHE A 354 0.19 18.92 -8.83
N GLU A 355 -0.74 19.86 -9.01
CA GLU A 355 -0.85 21.04 -8.13
C GLU A 355 -1.20 20.67 -6.69
N ASN A 356 -2.02 19.64 -6.47
CA ASN A 356 -2.29 19.12 -5.12
C ASN A 356 -1.03 18.52 -4.49
N ASP A 357 -0.26 17.72 -5.22
CA ASP A 357 1.03 17.19 -4.76
C ASP A 357 2.02 18.32 -4.42
N ARG A 358 2.12 19.36 -5.26
CA ARG A 358 2.94 20.56 -5.00
C ARG A 358 2.47 21.35 -3.77
N ALA A 359 1.16 21.43 -3.54
CA ALA A 359 0.59 22.08 -2.38
C ALA A 359 0.90 21.30 -1.08
N VAL A 360 0.82 19.97 -1.11
CA VAL A 360 1.23 19.10 0.00
C VAL A 360 2.72 19.26 0.28
N LEU A 361 3.57 19.20 -0.76
CA LEU A 361 5.01 19.40 -0.64
C LEU A 361 5.35 20.75 0.04
N THR A 362 4.75 21.84 -0.45
CA THR A 362 4.94 23.17 0.13
C THR A 362 4.45 23.22 1.58
N GLY A 363 3.28 22.64 1.86
CA GLY A 363 2.71 22.58 3.20
C GLY A 363 3.61 21.87 4.20
N ILE A 364 4.10 20.67 3.85
CA ILE A 364 5.02 19.91 4.71
C ILE A 364 6.32 20.68 4.94
N ARG A 365 6.92 21.28 3.89
CA ARG A 365 8.15 22.08 4.04
C ARG A 365 7.97 23.24 5.02
N ASN A 366 6.85 23.96 4.92
CA ASN A 366 6.56 25.07 5.83
C ASN A 366 6.43 24.60 7.28
N LEU A 367 5.82 23.43 7.50
CA LEU A 367 5.65 22.84 8.83
C LEU A 367 6.97 22.31 9.39
N LEU A 368 7.82 21.68 8.57
CA LEU A 368 9.16 21.22 8.95
C LEU A 368 10.10 22.38 9.34
N HIS A 369 9.94 23.54 8.71
CA HIS A 369 10.77 24.73 8.98
C HIS A 369 10.28 25.54 10.19
N SER A 370 9.10 25.22 10.72
CA SER A 370 8.70 25.65 12.05
C SER A 370 9.34 24.69 13.06
N ASP A 371 9.95 25.17 14.15
CA ASP A 371 10.67 24.38 15.17
C ASP A 371 9.84 23.25 15.86
N LYS A 372 8.60 23.00 15.40
CA LYS A 372 7.62 22.03 15.92
C LYS A 372 7.83 20.60 15.42
N ALA A 373 8.50 20.39 14.28
CA ALA A 373 8.57 19.06 13.66
C ALA A 373 9.62 18.10 14.23
N TYR A 374 10.51 18.59 15.11
CA TYR A 374 11.63 17.83 15.69
C TYR A 374 11.49 17.59 17.21
N LEU A 375 10.30 17.87 17.77
CA LEU A 375 9.90 17.56 19.16
C LEU A 375 8.91 16.39 19.17
#